data_AF-A0A7C5DWS1-F1
#
_entry.id   AF-A0A7C5DWS1-F1
#
_cell.length_a   1.000
_cell.length_b   1.000
_cell.length_c   1.000
_cell.angle_alpha   90.00
_cell.angle_beta   90.00
_cell.angle_gamma   90.00
#
_symmetry.space_group_name_H-M   'P 1'
#
loop_
_entity.id
_entity.type
_entity.pdbx_description
1 polymer ?
#
loop_
_entity_poly.entity_id
_entity_poly.type
_entity_poly.pdbx_seq_one_letter_code
_entity_poly.pdbx_strand_id
1 'polypeptide(L)' 'MDPAKTAELLKQLHDAVVDMDEEKTPRLCQEALAAGIDAYTAIMEGLAAGMDTVGRF' A
#
# COMPACT_ATOMS: atom_id res chain seq x y z
N MET A 1 16.25 6.33 3.13
CA MET A 1 15.08 5.75 2.44
C MET A 1 14.84 6.57 1.19
N ASP A 2 14.89 5.94 0.03
CA ASP A 2 14.65 6.63 -1.24
C ASP A 2 13.15 6.98 -1.33
N PRO A 3 12.77 8.27 -1.43
CA PRO A 3 11.36 8.67 -1.47
C PRO A 3 10.61 8.06 -2.67
N ALA A 4 11.34 7.73 -3.75
CA ALA A 4 10.78 7.05 -4.92
C ALA A 4 10.29 5.63 -4.59
N LYS A 5 11.04 4.84 -3.81
CA LYS A 5 10.65 3.46 -3.45
C LYS A 5 9.45 3.43 -2.52
N THR A 6 9.38 4.38 -1.57
CA THR A 6 8.22 4.53 -0.69
C THR A 6 6.95 4.78 -1.50
N ALA A 7 7.01 5.74 -2.43
CA ALA A 7 5.86 6.07 -3.28
C ALA A 7 5.42 4.89 -4.16
N GLU A 8 6.37 4.10 -4.67
CA GLU A 8 6.09 2.93 -5.51
C GLU A 8 5.43 1.80 -4.71
N LEU A 9 5.88 1.53 -3.48
CA LEU A 9 5.27 0.54 -2.57
C LEU A 9 3.87 0.97 -2.11
N LEU A 10 3.68 2.24 -1.75
CA LEU A 10 2.37 2.78 -1.38
C LEU A 10 1.38 2.67 -2.54
N LYS A 11 1.84 2.95 -3.77
CA LYS A 11 1.02 2.77 -4.96
C LYS A 11 0.73 1.30 -5.22
N GLN A 12 1.66 0.38 -5.03
CA GLN A 12 1.34 -1.05 -5.17
C GLN A 12 0.32 -1.52 -4.13
N LEU A 13 0.42 -1.05 -2.87
CA LEU A 13 -0.56 -1.32 -1.83
C LEU A 13 -1.96 -0.78 -2.16
N HIS A 14 -2.04 0.43 -2.71
CA HIS A 14 -3.32 1.00 -3.17
C HIS A 14 -3.96 0.10 -4.24
N ASP A 15 -3.16 -0.36 -5.19
CA ASP A 15 -3.63 -1.09 -6.37
C ASP A 15 -4.09 -2.48 -5.97
N ALA A 16 -3.34 -3.13 -5.07
CA ALA A 16 -3.72 -4.42 -4.49
C ALA A 16 -5.06 -4.37 -3.75
N VAL A 17 -5.37 -3.27 -3.05
CA VAL A 17 -6.70 -3.09 -2.41
C VAL A 17 -7.79 -2.82 -3.44
N VAL A 18 -7.50 -2.02 -4.46
CA VAL A 18 -8.46 -1.72 -5.54
C VAL A 18 -8.81 -2.97 -6.33
N ASP A 19 -7.82 -3.81 -6.61
CA ASP A 19 -7.98 -5.09 -7.34
C ASP A 19 -8.49 -6.23 -6.43
N MET A 20 -8.67 -5.97 -5.13
CA MET A 20 -9.03 -6.98 -4.11
C MET A 20 -8.07 -8.18 -4.08
N ASP A 21 -6.78 -7.92 -4.30
CA ASP A 21 -5.72 -8.92 -4.39
C ASP A 21 -5.23 -9.32 -2.98
N GLU A 22 -5.96 -10.25 -2.36
CA GLU A 22 -5.70 -10.74 -1.00
C GLU A 22 -4.35 -11.46 -0.85
N GLU A 23 -3.76 -11.95 -1.95
CA GLU A 23 -2.45 -12.59 -1.94
C GLU A 23 -1.29 -11.58 -2.02
N LYS A 24 -1.39 -10.55 -2.86
CA LYS A 24 -0.34 -9.53 -2.98
C LYS A 24 -0.33 -8.56 -1.81
N THR A 25 -1.49 -8.21 -1.27
CA THR A 25 -1.62 -7.23 -0.18
C THR A 25 -0.68 -7.52 1.01
N PRO A 26 -0.68 -8.72 1.64
CA PRO A 26 0.20 -9.01 2.77
C PRO A 26 1.69 -9.01 2.41
N ARG A 27 2.05 -9.41 1.18
CA ARG A 27 3.45 -9.39 0.71
C ARG A 27 3.98 -7.97 0.59
N LEU A 28 3.19 -7.09 -0.02
CA LEU A 28 3.51 -5.66 -0.17
C LEU A 28 3.59 -4.97 1.18
N CYS A 29 2.74 -5.33 2.15
CA CYS A 29 2.83 -4.83 3.52
C CYS A 29 4.16 -5.23 4.19
N GLN A 30 4.59 -6.48 4.02
CA GLN A 30 5.88 -6.94 4.55
C GLN A 30 7.06 -6.25 3.86
N GLU A 31 7.00 -6.05 2.54
CA GLU A 31 8.01 -5.29 1.80
C GLU A 31 8.07 -3.83 2.25
N ALA A 32 6.92 -3.18 2.49
CA ALA A 32 6.86 -1.83 3.02
C ALA A 32 7.55 -1.72 4.39
N LEU A 33 7.27 -2.64 5.30
CA LEU A 33 7.91 -2.70 6.61
C LEU A 33 9.41 -2.99 6.51
N ALA A 34 9.81 -3.93 5.65
CA ALA A 34 11.22 -4.29 5.42
C ALA A 34 12.01 -3.14 4.79
N ALA A 35 11.34 -2.32 3.97
CA ALA A 35 11.93 -1.14 3.38
C ALA A 35 12.02 0.04 4.39
N GLY A 36 11.42 -0.08 5.58
CA GLY A 36 11.44 0.95 6.62
C GLY A 36 10.34 2.00 6.48
N ILE A 37 9.26 1.68 5.76
CA ILE A 37 8.04 2.47 5.73
C ILE A 37 7.30 2.23 7.05
N ASP A 38 6.83 3.31 7.68
CA ASP A 38 6.04 3.20 8.88
C ASP A 38 4.71 2.48 8.59
N ALA A 39 4.32 1.56 9.48
CA ALA A 39 3.09 0.80 9.34
C ALA A 39 1.87 1.72 9.20
N TYR A 40 1.85 2.83 9.94
CA TYR A 40 0.78 3.81 9.87
C TYR A 40 0.73 4.48 8.50
N THR A 41 1.88 4.86 7.94
CA THR A 41 1.95 5.43 6.58
C THR A 41 1.48 4.43 5.54
N ALA A 42 1.91 3.16 5.62
CA ALA A 42 1.47 2.12 4.70
C ALA A 42 -0.05 1.87 4.74
N ILE A 43 -0.64 1.96 5.93
CA ILE A 43 -2.09 1.83 6.13
C ILE A 43 -2.83 3.05 5.61
N MET A 44 -2.42 4.26 5.98
CA MET A 44 -3.14 5.49 5.63
C MET A 44 -2.97 5.87 4.16
N GLU A 45 -1.75 5.82 3.63
CA GLU A 45 -1.45 6.26 2.26
C GLU A 45 -1.54 5.13 1.22
N GLY A 46 -1.46 3.87 1.64
CA GLY A 46 -1.61 2.71 0.76
C GLY A 46 -3.00 2.10 0.85
N LEU A 47 -3.27 1.38 1.95
CA LEU A 47 -4.47 0.56 2.11
C LEU A 47 -5.77 1.39 2.16
N ALA A 48 -5.81 2.43 3.00
CA ALA A 48 -6.99 3.28 3.18
C ALA A 48 -7.26 4.15 1.93
N ALA A 49 -6.22 4.61 1.24
CA ALA A 49 -6.34 5.30 -0.03
C ALA A 49 -6.94 4.38 -1.12
N GLY A 50 -6.56 3.09 -1.13
CA GLY A 50 -7.18 2.07 -1.97
C GLY A 50 -8.66 1.89 -1.64
N MET A 51 -9.02 1.75 -0.36
CA MET A 51 -10.42 1.64 0.07
C MET A 51 -11.27 2.87 -0.29
N ASP A 52 -10.73 4.09 -0.16
CA ASP A 52 -11.41 5.32 -0.58
C ASP A 52 -11.67 5.31 -2.10
N THR A 53 -10.71 4.81 -2.88
CA THR A 53 -10.85 4.68 -4.34
C THR A 53 -11.96 3.69 -4.68
N VAL A 54 -11.98 2.50 -4.07
CA VAL A 54 -13.04 1.50 -4.26
C VAL A 54 -14.41 2.04 -3.85
N GLY A 55 -14.49 2.76 -2.73
CA GLY A 55 -15.76 3.29 -2.20
C GLY A 55 -16.32 4.51 -2.93
N ARG A 56 -15.55 5.13 -3.84
CA ARG A 56 -16.04 6.21 -4.72
C ARG A 56 -16.70 5.70 -6.00
N PHE A 57 -16.56 4.41 -6.32
CA PHE A 57 -17.29 3.73 -7.40
C PHE A 57 -18.64 3.20 -6.91
#